data_AF-A0A1C6FMG8-F1
#
_entry.id   AF-A0A1C6FMG8-F1
#
_cell.length_a   1.000
_cell.length_b   1.000
_cell.length_c   1.000
_cell.angle_alpha   90.00
_cell.angle_beta   90.00
_cell.angle_gamma   90.00
#
_symmetry.space_group_name_H-M   'P 1'
#
loop_
_entity.id
_entity.type
_entity.pdbx_description
1 polymer ?
#
loop_
_entity_poly.entity_id
_entity_poly.type
_entity_poly.pdbx_seq_one_letter_code
_entity_poly.pdbx_strand_id
1 'polypeptide(L)'
;MNKYEEAFNVIETILHLMCGEEREDNYKPSHDEMVNSMEDFKELVERATPQKLLYNGEYVSFCNCPNCKKVVPIHGNYCPRCSQALDWRVEND
;
A
#
# COMPACT_ATOMS: atom_id res chain seq x y z
N MET A 1 -11.07 -7.87 11.28
CA MET A 1 -9.77 -7.45 10.73
C MET A 1 -10.03 -6.71 9.44
N ASN A 2 -9.14 -5.79 9.06
CA ASN A 2 -9.13 -5.28 7.69
C ASN A 2 -8.36 -6.27 6.78
N LYS A 3 -8.53 -6.15 5.46
CA LYS A 3 -7.91 -7.07 4.49
C LYS A 3 -6.38 -7.18 4.63
N TYR A 4 -5.70 -6.13 5.08
CA TYR A 4 -4.26 -6.16 5.27
C TYR A 4 -3.83 -6.89 6.55
N GLU A 5 -4.63 -6.83 7.61
CA GLU A 5 -4.43 -7.64 8.81
C GLU A 5 -4.66 -9.13 8.50
N GLU A 6 -5.67 -9.43 7.69
CA GLU A 6 -5.92 -10.79 7.17
C GLU A 6 -4.74 -11.30 6.33
N ALA A 7 -4.28 -10.47 5.38
CA ALA A 7 -3.13 -10.79 4.56
C ALA A 7 -1.85 -11.01 5.38
N PHE A 8 -1.61 -10.18 6.40
CA PHE A 8 -0.49 -10.35 7.31
C PHE A 8 -0.55 -11.69 8.06
N ASN A 9 -1.70 -12.03 8.65
CA ASN A 9 -1.89 -13.29 9.36
C ASN A 9 -1.67 -14.52 8.45
N VAL A 10 -2.09 -14.45 7.19
CA VAL A 10 -1.82 -15.49 6.19
C VAL A 10 -0.31 -15.61 5.92
N ILE A 11 0.37 -14.49 5.62
CA ILE A 11 1.81 -14.48 5.33
C ILE A 11 2.63 -14.98 6.51
N GLU A 12 2.31 -14.53 7.73
CA GLU A 12 2.92 -14.99 8.98
C GLU A 12 2.74 -16.50 9.15
N THR A 13 1.52 -17.01 8.92
CA THR A 13 1.24 -18.45 9.01
C THR A 13 2.07 -19.26 8.01
N ILE A 14 2.22 -18.78 6.77
CA ILE A 14 3.06 -19.45 5.76
C ILE A 14 4.51 -19.56 6.25
N LEU A 15 5.06 -18.48 6.83
CA LEU A 15 6.43 -18.48 7.34
C LEU A 15 6.62 -19.51 8.47
N HIS A 16 5.68 -19.59 9.42
CA HIS A 16 5.70 -20.59 10.48
C HIS A 16 5.65 -22.03 9.93
N LEU A 17 4.72 -22.29 9.00
CA LEU A 17 4.59 -23.61 8.37
C LEU A 17 5.85 -24.02 7.58
N MET A 18 6.50 -23.06 6.91
CA MET A 18 7.79 -23.30 6.21
C MET A 18 8.93 -23.67 7.16
N CYS A 19 8.89 -23.19 8.41
CA CYS A 19 9.83 -23.56 9.47
C CYS A 19 9.47 -24.87 10.18
N GLY A 20 8.37 -25.53 9.80
CA GLY A 20 7.87 -26.74 10.45
C GLY A 20 7.13 -26.49 11.77
N GLU A 21 6.72 -25.24 12.02
CA GLU A 21 5.93 -24.86 13.19
C GLU A 21 4.44 -25.07 12.91
N GLU A 22 3.71 -25.62 13.89
CA GLU A 22 2.26 -25.77 13.81
C GLU A 22 1.58 -24.65 14.59
N ARG A 23 0.50 -24.09 14.03
CA ARG A 23 -0.34 -23.16 14.78
C ARG A 23 -1.21 -23.92 15.77
N GLU A 24 -1.44 -23.33 16.95
CA GLU A 24 -2.34 -23.90 17.97
C GLU A 24 -3.74 -24.19 17.43
N ASP A 25 -4.22 -23.39 16.47
CA ASP A 25 -5.53 -23.50 15.86
C ASP A 25 -5.58 -24.41 14.61
N ASN A 26 -4.46 -25.05 14.26
CA ASN A 26 -4.31 -25.87 13.04
C ASN A 26 -4.67 -25.15 11.73
N TYR A 27 -4.71 -23.81 11.72
CA TYR A 27 -5.02 -23.06 10.52
C TYR A 27 -3.94 -23.26 9.45
N LYS A 28 -4.40 -23.56 8.23
CA LYS A 28 -3.57 -23.73 7.04
C LYS A 28 -4.20 -22.91 5.92
N PRO A 29 -3.54 -21.85 5.45
CA PRO A 29 -4.05 -21.05 4.35
C PRO A 29 -4.24 -21.89 3.09
N SER A 30 -5.34 -21.66 2.39
CA SER A 30 -5.57 -22.16 1.04
C SER A 30 -4.68 -21.41 0.04
N HIS A 31 -4.53 -21.99 -1.17
CA HIS A 31 -3.78 -21.34 -2.24
C HIS A 31 -4.32 -19.95 -2.58
N ASP A 32 -5.64 -19.80 -2.65
CA ASP A 32 -6.28 -18.52 -2.96
C ASP A 32 -6.04 -17.48 -1.86
N GLU A 33 -6.09 -17.88 -0.58
CA GLU A 33 -5.74 -16.99 0.53
C GLU A 33 -4.29 -16.53 0.44
N MET A 34 -3.36 -17.42 0.10
CA MET A 34 -1.95 -17.06 -0.10
C MET A 34 -1.78 -16.04 -1.24
N VAL A 35 -2.40 -16.30 -2.40
CA VAL A 35 -2.30 -15.42 -3.58
C VAL A 35 -2.93 -14.06 -3.29
N ASN A 36 -4.15 -14.02 -2.74
CA ASN A 36 -4.86 -12.78 -2.42
C ASN A 36 -4.09 -11.95 -1.39
N SER A 37 -3.53 -12.60 -0.37
CA SER A 37 -2.71 -11.91 0.65
C SER A 37 -1.47 -11.27 0.06
N MET A 38 -0.84 -11.93 -0.92
CA MET A 38 0.30 -11.36 -1.63
C MET A 38 -0.11 -10.18 -2.53
N GLU A 39 -1.29 -10.21 -3.17
CA GLU A 39 -1.82 -9.06 -3.92
C GLU A 39 -2.13 -7.88 -3.00
N ASP A 40 -2.74 -8.11 -1.83
CA ASP A 40 -2.99 -7.07 -0.84
C ASP A 40 -1.69 -6.47 -0.29
N PHE A 41 -0.66 -7.30 -0.09
CA PHE A 41 0.67 -6.83 0.29
C PHE A 41 1.32 -5.98 -0.82
N LYS A 42 1.22 -6.40 -2.09
CA LYS A 42 1.70 -5.60 -3.23
C LYS A 42 1.01 -4.24 -3.28
N GLU A 43 -0.30 -4.19 -3.09
CA GLU A 43 -1.05 -2.92 -3.06
C GLU A 43 -0.53 -1.98 -1.95
N LEU A 44 -0.19 -2.51 -0.77
CA LEU A 44 0.43 -1.72 0.29
C LEU A 44 1.80 -1.17 -0.12
N VAL A 45 2.65 -2.00 -0.73
CA VAL A 45 3.96 -1.58 -1.23
C VAL A 45 3.81 -0.47 -2.28
N GLU A 46 2.85 -0.59 -3.19
CA GLU A 46 2.57 0.41 -4.22
C GLU A 46 2.07 1.74 -3.60
N ARG A 47 1.18 1.66 -2.60
CA ARG A 47 0.70 2.85 -1.87
C ARG A 47 1.79 3.50 -1.03
N ALA A 48 2.69 2.71 -0.43
CA ALA A 48 3.80 3.20 0.38
C ALA A 48 4.96 3.76 -0.48
N THR A 49 5.08 3.31 -1.72
CA THR A 49 6.06 3.82 -2.68
C THR A 49 5.70 5.25 -3.10
N PRO A 50 6.55 6.27 -2.83
CA PRO A 50 6.25 7.64 -3.22
C PRO A 50 6.08 7.78 -4.74
N GLN A 51 4.99 8.42 -5.16
CA GLN A 51 4.72 8.71 -6.57
C GLN A 51 4.68 10.22 -6.81
N LYS A 52 5.22 10.65 -7.96
CA LYS A 52 5.19 12.05 -8.40
C LYS A 52 3.74 12.53 -8.52
N LEU A 53 3.48 13.74 -8.03
CA LEU A 53 2.16 14.33 -8.11
C LEU A 53 1.79 14.76 -9.53
N LEU A 54 0.50 14.86 -9.80
CA LEU A 54 -0.01 15.41 -11.05
C LEU A 54 -0.16 16.93 -10.90
N TYR A 55 0.57 17.70 -11.69
CA TYR A 55 0.47 19.15 -11.72
C TYR A 55 -0.71 19.58 -12.58
N ASN A 56 -1.57 20.46 -12.06
CA ASN A 56 -2.82 20.82 -12.73
C ASN A 56 -2.71 22.05 -13.67
N GLY A 57 -1.54 22.70 -13.77
CA GLY A 57 -1.27 23.76 -14.73
C GLY A 57 -2.01 25.09 -14.48
N GLU A 58 -3.17 25.07 -13.82
CA GLU A 58 -4.05 26.23 -13.63
C GLU A 58 -3.72 26.99 -12.34
N TYR A 59 -3.16 26.31 -11.32
CA TYR A 59 -2.79 26.95 -10.06
C TYR A 59 -1.52 26.31 -9.49
N VAL A 60 -0.45 27.12 -9.36
CA VAL A 60 0.87 26.73 -8.83
C VAL A 60 0.81 26.04 -7.46
N SER A 61 -0.29 26.25 -6.72
CA SER A 61 -0.49 25.77 -5.36
C SER A 61 -1.34 24.50 -5.23
N PHE A 62 -1.82 23.90 -6.31
CA PHE A 62 -2.65 22.69 -6.23
C PHE A 62 -2.08 21.55 -7.06
N CYS A 63 -1.68 20.49 -6.35
CA CYS A 63 -1.29 19.22 -6.96
C CYS A 63 -2.38 18.17 -6.71
N ASN A 64 -2.47 17.19 -7.62
CA ASN A 64 -3.41 16.09 -7.50
C ASN A 64 -2.65 14.79 -7.17
N CYS A 65 -3.28 13.96 -6.32
CA CYS A 65 -2.77 12.62 -6.01
C CYS A 65 -2.66 11.79 -7.30
N PRO A 66 -1.54 11.08 -7.54
CA PRO A 66 -1.37 10.27 -8.74
C PRO A 66 -2.30 9.07 -8.77
N ASN A 67 -2.71 8.55 -7.62
CA ASN A 67 -3.65 7.42 -7.52
C ASN A 67 -5.12 7.88 -7.66
N CYS A 68 -5.67 8.59 -6.66
CA CYS A 68 -7.09 8.94 -6.63
C CYS A 68 -7.48 10.23 -7.40
N LYS A 69 -6.51 10.94 -8.00
CA LYS A 69 -6.69 12.17 -8.79
C LYS A 69 -7.31 13.37 -8.05
N LYS A 70 -7.54 13.27 -6.74
CA LYS A 70 -8.06 14.37 -5.92
C LYS A 70 -6.93 15.32 -5.53
N VAL A 71 -7.28 16.60 -5.33
CA VAL A 71 -6.38 17.62 -4.80
C VAL A 71 -5.83 17.18 -3.45
N VAL A 72 -4.52 17.34 -3.27
CA VAL A 72 -3.81 17.05 -2.03
C VAL A 72 -3.26 18.34 -1.40
N PRO A 73 -3.16 18.41 -0.06
CA PRO A 73 -2.52 19.54 0.61
C PRO A 73 -1.05 19.64 0.22
N ILE A 74 -0.54 20.87 0.07
CA ILE A 74 0.87 21.13 -0.19
C ILE A 74 1.72 20.57 0.96
N HIS A 75 2.82 19.89 0.63
CA HIS A 75 3.79 19.30 1.58
C HIS A 75 3.28 18.15 2.47
N GLY A 76 2.11 17.56 2.17
CA GLY A 76 1.69 16.31 2.82
C GLY A 76 2.46 15.12 2.26
N ASN A 77 3.09 14.29 3.10
CA ASN A 77 3.81 13.09 2.64
C ASN A 77 2.88 12.00 2.06
N TYR A 78 1.59 12.05 2.35
CA TYR A 78 0.60 11.08 1.92
C TYR A 78 -0.69 11.74 1.47
N CYS A 79 -1.39 11.12 0.52
CA CYS A 79 -2.73 11.53 0.14
C CYS A 79 -3.72 11.22 1.29
N PRO A 80 -4.47 12.21 1.81
CA PRO A 80 -5.40 11.98 2.92
C PRO A 80 -6.62 11.11 2.56
N ARG A 81 -6.83 10.80 1.27
CA ARG A 81 -7.98 10.00 0.82
C ARG A 81 -7.67 8.54 0.52
N CYS A 82 -6.47 8.25 -0.01
CA CYS A 82 -6.08 6.89 -0.40
C CYS A 82 -4.73 6.46 0.21
N SER A 83 -4.11 7.33 1.00
CA SER A 83 -2.81 7.13 1.65
C SER A 83 -1.64 6.84 0.71
N GLN A 84 -1.77 7.14 -0.58
CA GLN A 84 -0.64 7.11 -1.51
C GLN A 84 0.47 8.03 -1.01
N ALA A 85 1.69 7.52 -0.86
CA ALA A 85 2.87 8.32 -0.58
C ALA A 85 3.16 9.26 -1.76
N LEU A 86 3.50 10.51 -1.44
CA LEU A 86 3.63 11.60 -2.42
C LEU A 86 5.08 12.04 -2.54
N ASP A 87 5.58 12.12 -3.77
CA ASP A 87 6.92 12.62 -4.07
C ASP A 87 6.88 14.08 -4.56
N TRP A 88 7.25 15.00 -3.67
CA TRP A 88 7.25 16.45 -3.92
C TRP A 88 8.54 16.98 -4.54
N ARG A 89 9.51 16.12 -4.85
CA ARG A 89 10.77 16.57 -5.44
C ARG A 89 10.49 17.17 -6.82
N VAL A 90 10.86 18.42 -7.00
CA VAL A 90 10.98 19.04 -8.32
C VAL A 90 12.33 18.57 -8.86
N GLU A 91 12.37 18.01 -10.07
CA GLU A 91 13.64 17.76 -10.74
C GLU A 91 14.33 19.12 -10.92
N ASN A 92 15.48 19.29 -10.26
CA ASN A 92 16.34 20.42 -10.54
C ASN A 92 16.98 20.13 -11.92
N ASP A 93 16.53 20.85 -12.94
CA ASP A 93 17.26 20.99 -14.21
C ASP A 93 18.59 21.74 -13.99
#